data_AF-A0A2G7GFY8-F1
#
_entry.id   AF-A0A2G7GFY8-F1
#
_cell.length_a   1.000
_cell.length_b   1.000
_cell.length_c   1.000
_cell.angle_alpha   90.00
_cell.angle_beta   90.00
_cell.angle_gamma   90.00
#
_symmetry.space_group_name_H-M   'P 1'
#
loop_
_entity.id
_entity.type
_entity.pdbx_description
1 polymer ?
#
loop_
_entity_poly.entity_id
_entity_poly.type
_entity_poly.pdbx_seq_one_letter_code
_entity_poly.pdbx_strand_id
1 'polypeptide(L)' 'MIHQSEVIAAVKNLVVSIAVFNLEETAKWYKEQLGFEEVVRREFPEFDTRILLIEADDVRIELIEEKN' A
#
# COMPACT_ATOMS: atom_id res chain seq x y z
N MET A 1 -8.12 -36.96 19.29
CA MET A 1 -7.59 -37.00 17.92
C MET A 1 -7.62 -35.57 17.39
N ILE A 2 -6.47 -34.99 17.11
CA ILE A 2 -6.36 -33.65 16.49
C ILE A 2 -5.41 -33.85 15.31
N HIS A 3 -5.92 -33.81 14.08
CA HIS A 3 -5.05 -33.57 12.92
C HIS A 3 -5.02 -32.06 12.74
N GLN A 4 -3.90 -31.46 13.13
CA GLN A 4 -3.55 -30.10 12.81
C GLN A 4 -3.42 -30.01 11.29
N SER A 5 -4.14 -29.08 10.68
CA SER A 5 -3.92 -28.73 9.27
C SER A 5 -2.53 -28.11 9.16
N GLU A 6 -1.59 -28.79 8.51
CA GLU A 6 -0.28 -28.24 8.19
C GLU A 6 -0.47 -27.03 7.27
N VAL A 7 -0.03 -25.86 7.72
CA VAL A 7 0.05 -24.65 6.88
C VAL A 7 1.25 -24.83 5.95
N ILE A 8 1.00 -25.20 4.68
CA ILE A 8 2.07 -25.65 3.77
C ILE A 8 2.94 -24.49 3.21
N ALA A 9 2.52 -23.23 3.32
CA ALA A 9 3.40 -22.07 3.18
C ALA A 9 2.70 -20.79 3.67
N ALA A 10 3.42 -19.93 4.39
CA ALA A 10 2.98 -18.56 4.62
C ALA A 10 3.29 -17.74 3.36
N VAL A 11 2.28 -17.19 2.69
CA VAL A 11 2.47 -16.22 1.61
C VAL A 11 3.16 -14.99 2.23
N LYS A 12 4.37 -14.68 1.76
CA LYS A 12 5.03 -13.45 2.17
C LYS A 12 4.28 -12.31 1.48
N ASN A 13 3.54 -11.53 2.25
CA ASN A 13 2.78 -10.39 1.74
C ASN A 13 3.79 -9.29 1.37
N LEU A 14 4.13 -9.21 0.09
CA LEU A 14 5.14 -8.29 -0.43
C LEU A 14 4.44 -6.99 -0.83
N VAL A 15 4.92 -5.87 -0.28
CA VAL A 15 4.48 -4.52 -0.63
C VAL A 15 5.57 -3.89 -1.50
N VAL A 16 5.17 -3.17 -2.54
CA VAL A 16 6.06 -2.30 -3.31
C VAL A 16 5.86 -0.86 -2.86
N SER A 17 6.96 -0.14 -2.59
CA SER A 17 6.92 1.29 -2.31
C SER A 17 7.31 2.08 -3.56
N ILE A 18 6.56 3.14 -3.87
CA ILE A 18 6.78 4.01 -5.03
C ILE A 18 6.84 5.46 -4.54
N ALA A 19 7.95 6.14 -4.80
CA ALA A 19 8.04 7.58 -4.62
C ALA A 19 7.23 8.30 -5.72
N VAL A 20 6.37 9.24 -5.34
CA VAL A 20 5.45 9.95 -6.22
C VAL A 20 5.52 11.46 -5.99
N PHE A 21 5.26 12.25 -7.04
CA PHE A 21 5.27 13.71 -6.96
C PHE A 21 4.02 14.30 -6.29
N ASN A 22 2.87 13.67 -6.51
CA ASN A 22 1.59 14.10 -5.94
C ASN A 22 0.82 12.88 -5.46
N LEU A 23 0.69 12.76 -4.14
CA LEU A 23 0.07 11.60 -3.51
C LEU A 23 -1.40 11.44 -3.91
N GLU A 24 -2.16 12.54 -3.88
CA GLU A 24 -3.61 12.53 -4.11
C GLU A 24 -3.94 12.25 -5.56
N GLU A 25 -3.21 12.87 -6.50
CA GLU A 25 -3.40 12.65 -7.93
C GLU A 25 -3.06 11.21 -8.31
N THR A 26 -1.95 10.69 -7.77
CA THR A 26 -1.53 9.31 -8.06
C THR A 26 -2.51 8.30 -7.49
N ALA A 27 -2.93 8.47 -6.23
CA ALA A 27 -3.91 7.59 -5.59
C ALA A 27 -5.25 7.58 -6.35
N LYS A 28 -5.73 8.77 -6.74
CA LYS A 28 -6.94 8.91 -7.55
C LYS A 28 -6.82 8.17 -8.87
N TRP A 29 -5.69 8.28 -9.56
CA TRP A 29 -5.46 7.55 -10.81
C TRP A 29 -5.50 6.03 -10.60
N TYR A 30 -4.82 5.51 -9.58
CA TYR A 30 -4.83 4.06 -9.27
C TYR A 30 -6.24 3.57 -8.94
N LYS A 31 -7.04 4.37 -8.23
CA LYS A 31 -8.44 4.06 -7.95
C LYS A 31 -9.29 4.04 -9.23
N GLU A 32 -9.24 5.10 -10.04
CA GLU A 32 -10.09 5.24 -11.22
C GLU A 32 -9.74 4.26 -12.34
N GLN A 33 -8.45 3.93 -12.51
CA GLN A 33 -8.00 3.08 -13.61
C GLN A 33 -7.93 1.60 -13.24
N LEU A 34 -7.58 1.29 -11.99
CA LEU A 34 -7.22 -0.07 -11.58
C LEU A 34 -8.02 -0.57 -10.38
N GLY A 35 -8.94 0.24 -9.83
CA GLY A 35 -9.82 -0.17 -8.73
C GLY A 35 -9.13 -0.29 -7.37
N PHE A 36 -7.96 0.33 -7.19
CA PHE A 36 -7.31 0.36 -5.88
C PHE A 36 -8.08 1.22 -4.88
N GLU A 37 -8.10 0.81 -3.62
CA GLU A 37 -8.70 1.54 -2.52
C GLU A 37 -7.66 1.93 -1.47
N GLU A 38 -7.90 3.05 -0.78
CA GLU A 38 -7.04 3.51 0.32
C GLU A 38 -7.21 2.61 1.54
N VAL A 39 -6.10 2.11 2.09
CA VAL A 39 -6.10 1.24 3.28
C VAL A 39 -5.55 1.96 4.49
N VAL A 40 -4.41 2.63 4.35
CA VAL A 40 -3.72 3.31 5.46
C VAL A 40 -3.10 4.59 4.94
N ARG A 41 -3.39 5.70 5.62
CA ARG A 41 -2.75 6.99 5.41
C ARG A 41 -1.89 7.35 6.62
N ARG A 42 -0.66 7.82 6.37
CA ARG A 42 0.27 8.29 7.40
C ARG A 42 0.88 9.61 6.96
N GLU A 43 0.99 10.53 7.91
CA GLU A 43 1.64 11.82 7.70
C GLU A 43 2.79 11.93 8.69
N PHE A 44 3.95 12.34 8.20
CA PHE A 44 5.15 12.60 8.99
C PHE A 44 5.63 14.03 8.71
N PRO A 45 4.98 15.04 9.32
CA PRO A 45 5.31 16.45 9.08
C PRO A 45 6.77 16.80 9.41
N GLU A 46 7.37 16.11 10.37
CA GLU A 46 8.77 16.31 10.77
C GLU A 46 9.79 15.92 9.68
N PHE A 47 9.35 15.16 8.67
CA PHE A 47 10.15 14.74 7.51
C PHE A 47 9.55 15.23 6.20
N ASP A 48 8.57 16.14 6.24
CA ASP A 48 7.81 16.60 5.07
C ASP A 48 7.34 15.45 4.15
N THR A 49 6.96 14.32 4.77
CA THR A 49 6.66 13.07 4.07
C THR A 49 5.21 12.64 4.30
N ARG A 50 4.54 12.22 3.23
CA ARG A 50 3.20 11.64 3.26
C ARG A 50 3.22 10.25 2.64
N ILE A 51 2.58 9.29 3.30
CA ILE A 51 2.51 7.90 2.83
C ILE A 51 1.06 7.45 2.73
N LEU A 52 0.73 6.80 1.62
CA LEU A 52 -0.57 6.18 1.41
C LEU A 52 -0.40 4.75 0.93
N LEU A 53 -0.90 3.80 1.71
CA LEU A 53 -1.04 2.41 1.31
C LEU A 53 -2.36 2.22 0.58
N ILE A 54 -2.29 1.71 -0.64
CA ILE A 54 -3.44 1.34 -1.46
C ILE A 54 -3.44 -0.17 -1.74
N GLU A 55 -4.63 -0.75 -1.91
CA GLU A 55 -4.82 -2.18 -2.14
C GLU A 55 -5.86 -2.45 -3.23
N ALA A 56 -5.58 -3.43 -4.09
CA ALA A 56 -6.55 -4.06 -4.99
C ALA A 56 -6.27 -5.57 -4.98
N ASP A 57 -7.28 -6.38 -4.67
CA ASP A 57 -7.15 -7.82 -4.43
C ASP A 57 -6.02 -8.12 -3.43
N ASP A 58 -5.02 -8.91 -3.83
CA ASP A 58 -3.86 -9.28 -3.00
C ASP A 58 -2.63 -8.39 -3.26
N VAL A 59 -2.77 -7.28 -4.02
CA VAL A 59 -1.67 -6.38 -4.36
C VAL A 59 -1.72 -5.12 -3.50
N ARG A 60 -0.59 -4.81 -2.85
CA ARG A 60 -0.41 -3.62 -2.01
C ARG A 60 0.70 -2.73 -2.55
N ILE A 61 0.40 -1.44 -2.64
CA ILE A 61 1.37 -0.40 -3.03
C ILE A 61 1.41 0.66 -1.96
N GLU A 62 2.62 1.00 -1.51
CA GLU A 62 2.87 2.14 -0.64
C GLU A 62 3.33 3.32 -1.50
N LEU A 63 2.48 4.34 -1.65
CA LEU A 63 2.82 5.58 -2.32
C LEU A 63 3.46 6.53 -1.31
N ILE A 64 4.64 7.07 -1.63
CA ILE A 64 5.40 7.97 -0.76
C ILE A 64 5.59 9.29 -1.49
N GLU A 65 5.11 10.38 -0.91
CA GLU A 65 5.37 11.73 -1.40
C GLU A 65 6.27 12.46 -0.39
N GLU A 66 7.43 12.92 -0.86
CA GLU A 66 8.33 13.79 -0.12
C GLU A 66 8.17 15.22 -0.64
N LYS A 67 7.82 16.17 0.23
CA LYS A 67 7.75 17.58 -0.10
C LYS A 67 9.13 18.22 0.15
N ASN A 68 9.98 18.18 -0.87
CA ASN A 68 11.18 19.02 -0.91
C ASN A 68 10.84 20.50 -1.03
#